data_AF-A0A0P4W3S4-F1
#
_entry.id   AF-A0A0P4W3S4-F1
#
_cell.length_a   1.000
_cell.length_b   1.000
_cell.length_c   1.000
_cell.angle_alpha   90.00
_cell.angle_beta   90.00
_cell.angle_gamma   90.00
#
_symmetry.space_group_name_H-M   'P 1'
#
loop_
_entity.id
_entity.type
_entity.pdbx_description
1 polymer ?
#
loop_
_entity_poly.entity_id
_entity_poly.type
_entity_poly.pdbx_seq_one_letter_code
_entity_poly.pdbx_strand_id
1 'polypeptide(L)'
;MCLLDWLSFWKQFEALVGEANIPFISKFSYLHSSLEGEAKRVLQGLTLTAANFPIACKMLKERFGKPERIIFAHIQALLNIDMPVKSSGSKYISSLWKMQDQLNSHVRSLEALGVKGDQYGVVLTPVILSRLSQEIRMEWSRDGSGHGDLDWLMNFLQSEIEQRERGQTRTGKVAAVRKHAVALLHLKGGK
;
A
#
# COMPACT_ATOMS: atom_id res chain seq x y z
N MET A 1 -16.59 -1.17 -3.07
CA MET A 1 -15.71 -1.61 -1.96
C MET A 1 -14.96 -2.88 -2.32
N CYS A 2 -13.63 -2.88 -2.21
CA CYS A 2 -12.77 -4.05 -2.43
C CYS A 2 -12.63 -4.87 -1.13
N LEU A 3 -12.26 -6.15 -1.23
CA LEU A 3 -12.03 -7.03 -0.07
C LEU A 3 -10.91 -6.52 0.85
N LEU A 4 -9.91 -5.82 0.28
CA LEU A 4 -8.78 -5.24 1.03
C LEU A 4 -9.21 -4.11 1.98
N ASP A 5 -10.29 -3.40 1.66
CA ASP A 5 -10.78 -2.26 2.46
C ASP A 5 -11.83 -2.69 3.49
N TRP A 6 -12.27 -3.95 3.44
CA TRP A 6 -13.39 -4.46 4.22
C TRP A 6 -13.21 -4.23 5.72
N LEU A 7 -12.02 -4.54 6.27
CA LEU A 7 -11.77 -4.43 7.70
C LEU A 7 -11.90 -2.99 8.18
N SER A 8 -11.29 -2.05 7.45
CA SER A 8 -11.34 -0.62 7.77
C SER A 8 -12.78 -0.10 7.69
N PHE A 9 -13.48 -0.38 6.60
CA PHE A 9 -14.88 0.00 6.43
C PHE A 9 -15.76 -0.54 7.55
N TRP A 10 -15.66 -1.85 7.83
CA TRP A 10 -16.55 -2.50 8.78
C TRP A 10 -16.31 -2.01 10.21
N LYS A 11 -15.04 -1.80 10.60
CA LYS A 11 -14.68 -1.23 11.91
C LYS A 11 -15.17 0.21 12.05
N GLN A 12 -15.02 1.03 11.00
CA GLN A 12 -15.54 2.39 10.99
C GLN A 12 -17.07 2.41 11.10
N PHE A 13 -17.75 1.54 10.35
CA PHE A 13 -19.21 1.40 10.41
C PHE A 13 -19.68 0.97 11.80
N GLU A 14 -19.07 -0.06 12.40
CA GLU A 14 -19.41 -0.52 13.75
C GLU A 14 -19.24 0.62 14.76
N ALA A 15 -18.11 1.34 14.73
CA ALA A 15 -17.82 2.43 15.65
C ALA A 15 -18.76 3.64 15.53
N LEU A 16 -19.14 4.02 14.30
CA LEU A 16 -19.92 5.24 14.07
C LEU A 16 -21.43 5.02 14.08
N VAL A 17 -21.89 3.87 13.58
CA VAL A 17 -23.30 3.62 13.25
C VAL A 17 -23.81 2.33 13.88
N GLY A 18 -22.98 1.29 13.90
CA GLY A 18 -23.31 -0.01 14.49
C GLY A 18 -23.66 0.10 15.97
N GLU A 19 -22.80 0.76 16.75
CA GLU A 19 -22.96 0.95 18.21
C GLU A 19 -23.81 2.18 18.58
N ALA A 20 -24.12 3.05 17.62
CA ALA A 20 -24.93 4.24 17.89
C ALA A 20 -26.37 3.87 18.29
N ASN A 21 -26.95 4.57 19.26
CA ASN A 21 -28.34 4.37 19.68
C ASN A 21 -29.32 5.08 18.72
N ILE A 22 -29.36 4.61 17.47
CA ILE A 22 -30.26 5.12 16.42
C ILE A 22 -31.10 3.98 15.83
N PRO A 23 -32.25 4.28 15.21
CA PRO A 23 -33.13 3.26 14.64
C PRO A 23 -32.43 2.39 13.59
N PHE A 24 -32.74 1.08 13.56
CA PHE A 24 -32.16 0.16 12.58
C PHE A 24 -32.41 0.56 11.12
N ILE A 25 -33.54 1.19 10.83
CA ILE A 25 -33.81 1.72 9.49
C ILE A 25 -32.81 2.82 9.10
N SER A 26 -32.42 3.68 10.03
CA SER A 26 -31.41 4.72 9.82
C SER A 26 -30.03 4.11 9.63
N LYS A 27 -29.67 3.10 10.45
CA LYS A 27 -28.43 2.33 10.28
C LYS A 27 -28.37 1.66 8.92
N PHE A 28 -29.47 1.07 8.47
CA PHE A 28 -29.53 0.40 7.17
C PHE A 28 -29.46 1.40 6.03
N SER A 29 -30.15 2.53 6.12
CA SER A 29 -30.08 3.60 5.12
C SER A 29 -28.63 4.08 4.96
N TYR A 30 -27.94 4.33 6.07
CA TYR A 30 -26.51 4.68 6.05
C TYR A 30 -25.68 3.57 5.40
N LEU A 31 -25.76 2.34 5.92
CA LEU A 31 -25.03 1.19 5.39
C LEU A 31 -25.23 1.04 3.88
N HIS A 32 -26.47 1.06 3.40
CA HIS A 32 -26.80 0.92 1.98
C HIS A 32 -26.26 2.09 1.13
N SER A 33 -26.26 3.31 1.67
CA SER A 33 -25.72 4.49 0.99
C SER A 33 -24.19 4.48 0.89
N SER A 34 -23.50 3.90 1.88
CA SER A 34 -22.02 3.82 1.92
C SER A 34 -21.44 2.67 1.09
N LEU A 35 -22.30 1.78 0.57
CA LEU A 35 -21.86 0.62 -0.22
C LEU A 35 -21.87 0.92 -1.71
N GLU A 36 -20.86 0.38 -2.38
CA GLU A 36 -20.67 0.53 -3.83
C GLU A 36 -20.23 -0.79 -4.47
N GLY A 37 -20.52 -0.94 -5.77
CA GLY A 37 -20.09 -2.08 -6.58
C GLY A 37 -20.63 -3.41 -6.07
N GLU A 38 -19.75 -4.41 -5.94
CA GLU A 38 -20.10 -5.77 -5.53
C GLU A 38 -20.75 -5.83 -4.15
N ALA A 39 -20.32 -4.99 -3.20
CA ALA A 39 -20.89 -4.99 -1.86
C ALA A 39 -22.34 -4.50 -1.85
N LYS A 40 -22.67 -3.51 -2.71
CA LYS A 40 -24.06 -3.08 -2.92
C LYS A 40 -24.87 -4.15 -3.64
N ARG A 41 -24.25 -4.88 -4.58
CA ARG A 41 -24.88 -5.99 -5.31
C ARG A 41 -25.32 -7.12 -4.39
N VAL A 42 -24.54 -7.43 -3.34
CA VAL A 42 -24.91 -8.44 -2.33
C VAL A 42 -26.25 -8.14 -1.65
N LEU A 43 -26.61 -6.86 -1.53
CA LEU A 43 -27.85 -6.43 -0.91
C LEU A 43 -29.00 -6.24 -1.91
N GLN A 44 -28.79 -6.51 -3.20
CA GLN A 44 -29.86 -6.40 -4.18
C GLN A 44 -31.02 -7.34 -3.83
N GLY A 45 -32.24 -6.81 -3.91
CA GLY A 45 -33.46 -7.53 -3.54
C GLY A 45 -33.86 -7.39 -2.07
N LEU A 46 -33.01 -6.85 -1.19
CA LEU A 46 -33.45 -6.46 0.15
C LEU A 46 -34.14 -5.10 0.11
N THR A 47 -35.36 -5.04 0.65
CA THR A 47 -36.05 -3.77 0.89
C THR A 47 -35.43 -3.05 2.08
N LEU A 48 -35.32 -1.72 2.00
CA LEU A 48 -34.77 -0.89 3.07
C LEU A 48 -35.74 -0.83 4.25
N THR A 49 -35.67 -1.80 5.15
CA THR A 49 -36.54 -1.93 6.32
C THR A 49 -35.72 -2.24 7.58
N ALA A 50 -36.23 -1.88 8.76
CA ALA A 50 -35.55 -2.17 10.03
C ALA A 50 -35.31 -3.67 10.25
N ALA A 51 -36.25 -4.53 9.84
CA ALA A 51 -36.14 -5.98 9.95
C ALA A 51 -35.02 -6.58 9.08
N ASN A 52 -34.72 -5.93 7.95
CA ASN A 52 -33.70 -6.38 7.01
C ASN A 52 -32.29 -5.94 7.38
N PHE A 53 -32.13 -4.99 8.31
CA PHE A 53 -30.80 -4.50 8.70
C PHE A 53 -29.87 -5.62 9.21
N PRO A 54 -30.27 -6.49 10.17
CA PRO A 54 -29.40 -7.57 10.63
C PRO A 54 -29.09 -8.59 9.53
N ILE A 55 -30.04 -8.82 8.62
CA ILE A 55 -29.88 -9.73 7.47
C ILE A 55 -28.83 -9.17 6.52
N ALA A 56 -28.91 -7.88 6.18
CA ALA A 56 -27.92 -7.20 5.35
C ALA A 56 -26.51 -7.28 5.95
N CYS A 57 -26.37 -7.01 7.26
CA CYS A 57 -25.11 -7.15 7.98
C CYS A 57 -24.55 -8.58 7.90
N LYS A 58 -25.40 -9.59 8.11
CA LYS A 58 -25.02 -11.00 8.01
C LYS A 58 -24.52 -11.35 6.61
N MET A 59 -25.25 -10.98 5.56
CA MET A 59 -24.87 -11.27 4.17
C MET A 59 -23.52 -10.63 3.79
N LEU A 60 -23.27 -9.39 4.23
CA LEU A 60 -21.99 -8.73 3.99
C LEU A 60 -20.85 -9.41 4.74
N LYS A 61 -21.04 -9.74 6.04
CA LYS A 61 -20.05 -10.48 6.84
C LYS A 61 -19.74 -11.86 6.25
N GLU A 62 -20.75 -12.59 5.78
CA GLU A 62 -20.56 -13.90 5.14
C GLU A 62 -19.77 -13.80 3.83
N ARG A 63 -20.00 -12.73 3.05
CA ARG A 63 -19.33 -12.54 1.76
C ARG A 63 -17.91 -11.99 1.90
N PHE A 64 -17.68 -11.02 2.79
CA PHE A 64 -16.44 -10.25 2.87
C PHE A 64 -15.69 -10.41 4.20
N GLY A 65 -16.40 -10.70 5.30
CA GLY A 65 -15.84 -10.76 6.66
C GLY A 65 -15.16 -12.06 7.05
N LYS A 66 -14.64 -12.83 6.08
CA LYS A 66 -13.84 -14.04 6.33
C LYS A 66 -12.36 -13.66 6.44
N PRO A 67 -11.75 -13.66 7.64
CA PRO A 67 -10.38 -13.18 7.84
C PRO A 67 -9.37 -13.86 6.92
N GLU A 68 -9.50 -15.17 6.70
CA GLU A 68 -8.57 -15.93 5.87
C GLU A 68 -8.58 -15.45 4.41
N ARG A 69 -9.75 -15.04 3.90
CA ARG A 69 -9.87 -14.50 2.55
C ARG A 69 -9.26 -13.12 2.43
N ILE A 70 -9.38 -12.29 3.47
CA ILE A 70 -8.79 -10.95 3.50
C ILE A 70 -7.27 -11.07 3.58
N ILE A 71 -6.75 -11.93 4.47
CA ILE A 71 -5.33 -12.27 4.57
C ILE A 71 -4.79 -12.75 3.21
N PHE A 72 -5.47 -13.72 2.59
CA PHE A 72 -5.08 -14.22 1.28
C PHE A 72 -5.05 -13.12 0.22
N ALA A 73 -6.04 -12.22 0.21
CA ALA A 73 -6.07 -11.11 -0.73
C ALA A 73 -4.89 -10.14 -0.53
N HIS A 74 -4.52 -9.82 0.71
CA HIS A 74 -3.33 -9.00 0.99
C HIS A 74 -2.03 -9.68 0.56
N ILE A 75 -1.89 -10.98 0.82
CA ILE A 75 -0.72 -11.75 0.38
C ILE A 75 -0.65 -11.76 -1.16
N GLN A 76 -1.76 -12.04 -1.84
CA GLN A 76 -1.81 -11.98 -3.30
C GLN A 76 -1.49 -10.58 -3.85
N ALA A 77 -1.97 -9.53 -3.18
CA ALA A 77 -1.65 -8.16 -3.57
C ALA A 77 -0.14 -7.88 -3.43
N LEU A 78 0.49 -8.27 -2.30
CA LEU A 78 1.94 -8.18 -2.09
C LEU A 78 2.73 -8.89 -3.19
N LEU A 79 2.32 -10.11 -3.54
CA LEU A 79 2.97 -10.90 -4.59
C LEU A 79 2.82 -10.30 -5.99
N ASN A 80 1.82 -9.45 -6.21
CA ASN A 80 1.51 -8.83 -7.50
C ASN A 80 1.82 -7.33 -7.56
N ILE A 81 2.50 -6.75 -6.56
CA ILE A 81 2.92 -5.34 -6.59
C ILE A 81 3.73 -5.06 -7.85
N ASP A 82 3.42 -3.95 -8.52
CA ASP A 82 4.16 -3.47 -9.69
C ASP A 82 5.56 -3.04 -9.27
N MET A 83 6.57 -3.78 -9.72
CA MET A 83 7.96 -3.45 -9.44
C MET A 83 8.44 -2.36 -10.40
N PRO A 84 9.14 -1.32 -9.91
CA PRO A 84 9.66 -0.26 -10.76
C PRO A 84 10.61 -0.81 -11.82
N VAL A 85 10.27 -0.61 -13.09
CA VAL A 85 11.16 -0.92 -14.20
C VAL A 85 12.34 0.05 -14.16
N LYS A 86 13.56 -0.48 -14.33
CA LYS A 86 14.80 0.31 -14.34
C LYS A 86 14.60 1.57 -15.18
N SER A 87 14.68 2.73 -14.53
CA SER A 87 14.57 4.03 -15.15
C SER A 87 15.47 5.00 -14.41
N SER A 88 15.96 6.02 -15.11
CA SER A 88 16.79 7.07 -14.50
C SER A 88 15.95 8.28 -14.13
N GLY A 89 16.37 9.02 -13.10
CA GLY A 89 15.77 10.29 -12.71
C GLY A 89 14.60 10.17 -11.73
N SER A 90 13.89 11.28 -11.53
CA SER A 90 12.90 11.45 -10.47
C SER A 90 11.73 10.47 -10.57
N LYS A 91 11.30 10.13 -11.80
CA LYS A 91 10.20 9.19 -12.06
C LYS A 91 10.46 7.79 -11.49
N TYR A 92 11.71 7.34 -11.48
CA TYR A 92 12.07 6.05 -10.89
C TYR A 92 11.96 6.09 -9.36
N ILE A 93 12.42 7.17 -8.74
CA ILE A 93 12.31 7.36 -7.28
C ILE A 93 10.84 7.41 -6.86
N SER A 94 10.00 8.15 -7.56
CA SER A 94 8.55 8.17 -7.29
C SER A 94 7.91 6.79 -7.42
N SER A 95 8.39 5.98 -8.37
CA SER A 95 7.89 4.60 -8.55
C SER A 95 8.34 3.68 -7.41
N LEU A 96 9.57 3.85 -6.91
CA LEU A 96 10.06 3.12 -5.73
C LEU A 96 9.28 3.49 -4.46
N TRP A 97 9.00 4.78 -4.24
CA TRP A 97 8.13 5.21 -3.14
C TRP A 97 6.73 4.60 -3.24
N LYS A 98 6.13 4.60 -4.44
CA LYS A 98 4.83 3.96 -4.66
C LYS A 98 4.85 2.46 -4.31
N MET A 99 5.90 1.75 -4.73
CA MET A 99 6.09 0.33 -4.39
C MET A 99 6.22 0.14 -2.86
N GLN A 100 7.03 0.98 -2.20
CA GLN A 100 7.23 0.95 -0.76
C GLN A 100 5.94 1.20 0.02
N ASP A 101 5.13 2.16 -0.42
CA ASP A 101 3.83 2.49 0.19
C ASP A 101 2.85 1.32 0.05
N GLN A 102 2.82 0.67 -1.11
CA GLN A 102 1.99 -0.52 -1.34
C GLN A 102 2.39 -1.70 -0.45
N LEU A 103 3.70 -1.97 -0.35
CA LEU A 103 4.24 -2.99 0.56
C LEU A 103 3.82 -2.71 2.00
N ASN A 104 4.10 -1.50 2.50
CA ASN A 104 3.76 -1.07 3.86
C ASN A 104 2.27 -1.15 4.15
N SER A 105 1.43 -0.72 3.21
CA SER A 105 -0.03 -0.73 3.38
C SER A 105 -0.55 -2.15 3.61
N HIS A 106 -0.09 -3.12 2.80
CA HIS A 106 -0.51 -4.50 2.95
C HIS A 106 0.08 -5.19 4.18
N VAL A 107 1.34 -4.92 4.53
CA VAL A 107 1.96 -5.43 5.77
C VAL A 107 1.19 -4.94 7.01
N ARG A 108 0.93 -3.63 7.11
CA ARG A 108 0.13 -3.06 8.21
C ARG A 108 -1.29 -3.64 8.28
N SER A 109 -1.90 -3.91 7.14
CA SER A 109 -3.23 -4.54 7.08
C SER A 109 -3.21 -5.98 7.59
N LEU A 110 -2.16 -6.74 7.28
CA LEU A 110 -1.94 -8.09 7.79
C LEU A 110 -1.70 -8.08 9.31
N GLU A 111 -0.91 -7.13 9.82
CA GLU A 111 -0.70 -6.96 11.27
C GLU A 111 -2.01 -6.64 12.00
N ALA A 112 -2.86 -5.77 11.43
CA ALA A 112 -4.18 -5.46 11.98
C ALA A 112 -5.13 -6.68 12.00
N LEU A 113 -4.88 -7.67 11.15
CA LEU A 113 -5.58 -8.97 11.16
C LEU A 113 -4.93 -9.98 12.12
N GLY A 114 -3.88 -9.59 12.85
CA GLY A 114 -3.15 -10.43 13.79
C GLY A 114 -2.10 -11.33 13.15
N VAL A 115 -1.80 -11.15 11.86
CA VAL A 115 -0.74 -11.89 11.17
C VAL A 115 0.58 -11.17 11.35
N LYS A 116 1.50 -11.79 12.09
CA LYS A 116 2.80 -11.19 12.41
C LYS A 116 3.82 -11.41 11.28
N GLY A 117 4.75 -10.47 11.12
CA GLY A 117 5.79 -10.51 10.09
C GLY A 117 6.65 -11.77 10.12
N ASP A 118 6.86 -12.38 11.29
CA ASP A 118 7.59 -13.64 11.45
C ASP A 118 6.89 -14.85 10.78
N GLN A 119 5.56 -14.85 10.67
CA GLN A 119 4.78 -15.95 10.10
C GLN A 119 4.91 -16.06 8.58
N TYR A 120 5.22 -14.96 7.90
CA TYR A 120 5.29 -14.90 6.44
C TYR A 120 6.59 -14.30 5.89
N GLY A 121 7.39 -13.61 6.72
CA GLY A 121 8.63 -12.94 6.33
C GLY A 121 9.65 -13.88 5.69
N VAL A 122 9.79 -15.09 6.22
CA VAL A 122 10.70 -16.12 5.66
C VAL A 122 10.37 -16.45 4.20
N VAL A 123 9.10 -16.36 3.80
CA VAL A 123 8.65 -16.65 2.43
C VAL A 123 8.56 -15.38 1.59
N LEU A 124 8.00 -14.30 2.12
CA LEU A 124 7.77 -13.07 1.35
C LEU A 124 9.04 -12.29 1.10
N THR A 125 9.99 -12.24 2.05
CA THR A 125 11.26 -11.52 1.88
C THR A 125 12.03 -11.99 0.64
N PRO A 126 12.35 -13.29 0.45
CA PRO A 126 13.06 -13.73 -0.76
C PRO A 126 12.23 -13.54 -2.04
N VAL A 127 10.91 -13.69 -1.97
CA VAL A 127 10.03 -13.48 -3.14
C VAL A 127 10.04 -12.01 -3.58
N ILE A 128 9.87 -11.08 -2.65
CA ILE A 128 9.96 -9.64 -2.93
C ILE A 128 11.35 -9.30 -3.47
N LEU A 129 12.41 -9.73 -2.79
CA LEU A 129 13.80 -9.51 -3.22
C LEU A 129 14.04 -9.99 -4.66
N SER A 130 13.58 -11.18 -5.03
CA SER A 130 13.77 -11.74 -6.38
C SER A 130 13.15 -10.90 -7.50
N ARG A 131 12.10 -10.12 -7.18
CA ARG A 131 11.40 -9.24 -8.12
C ARG A 131 12.00 -7.84 -8.18
N LEU A 132 12.89 -7.48 -7.25
CA LEU A 132 13.61 -6.21 -7.25
C LEU A 132 14.71 -6.17 -8.31
N SER A 133 15.07 -4.94 -8.71
CA SER A 133 16.17 -4.72 -9.64
C SER A 133 17.49 -5.27 -9.09
N GLN A 134 18.37 -5.73 -9.98
CA GLN A 134 19.67 -6.28 -9.60
C GLN A 134 20.50 -5.32 -8.75
N GLU A 135 20.40 -4.01 -9.00
CA GLU A 135 21.13 -2.99 -8.24
C GLU A 135 20.71 -2.99 -6.76
N ILE A 136 19.40 -2.97 -6.48
CA ILE A 136 18.88 -2.98 -5.11
C ILE A 136 19.26 -4.29 -4.41
N ARG A 137 19.21 -5.43 -5.14
CA ARG A 137 19.66 -6.73 -4.60
C ARG A 137 21.15 -6.75 -4.25
N MET A 138 22.00 -6.06 -5.02
CA MET A 138 23.43 -5.98 -4.73
C MET A 138 23.69 -5.11 -3.50
N GLU A 139 22.99 -3.99 -3.34
CA GLU A 139 23.10 -3.16 -2.13
C GLU A 139 22.60 -3.92 -0.89
N TRP A 140 21.49 -4.67 -1.02
CA TRP A 140 21.01 -5.55 0.05
C TRP A 140 22.07 -6.58 0.48
N SER A 141 22.71 -7.24 -0.49
CA SER A 141 23.75 -8.24 -0.21
C SER A 141 25.00 -7.66 0.47
N ARG A 142 25.24 -6.35 0.36
CA ARG A 142 26.39 -5.68 1.01
C ARG A 142 26.14 -5.38 2.48
N ASP A 143 24.88 -5.25 2.90
CA ASP A 143 24.50 -4.81 4.24
C ASP A 143 24.54 -5.93 5.31
N GLY A 144 24.98 -7.13 4.92
CA GLY A 144 25.63 -8.13 5.78
C GLY A 144 24.86 -8.71 6.98
N SER A 145 23.61 -8.32 7.24
CA SER A 145 22.91 -8.66 8.49
C SER A 145 21.52 -9.27 8.26
N GLY A 146 21.10 -10.19 9.15
CA GLY A 146 19.72 -10.64 9.39
C GLY A 146 18.76 -10.86 8.20
N HIS A 147 19.06 -11.78 7.28
CA HIS A 147 18.32 -12.00 6.01
C HIS A 147 16.91 -12.65 6.13
N GLY A 148 16.24 -12.60 7.28
CA GLY A 148 14.97 -13.30 7.50
C GLY A 148 13.76 -12.42 7.76
N ASP A 149 13.97 -11.17 8.16
CA ASP A 149 12.90 -10.31 8.66
C ASP A 149 12.39 -9.38 7.54
N LEU A 150 11.08 -9.41 7.33
CA LEU A 150 10.44 -8.51 6.37
C LEU A 150 10.54 -7.06 6.83
N ASP A 151 10.50 -6.81 8.15
CA ASP A 151 10.64 -5.46 8.69
C ASP A 151 12.01 -4.89 8.36
N TRP A 152 13.03 -5.74 8.39
CA TRP A 152 14.38 -5.37 7.98
C TRP A 152 14.45 -5.04 6.48
N LEU A 153 13.80 -5.84 5.62
CA LEU A 153 13.67 -5.52 4.20
C LEU A 153 12.97 -4.19 3.96
N MET A 154 11.88 -3.92 4.68
CA MET A 154 11.12 -2.68 4.54
C MET A 154 11.96 -1.45 4.95
N ASN A 155 12.71 -1.55 6.04
CA ASN A 155 13.60 -0.48 6.52
C ASN A 155 14.78 -0.22 5.57
N PHE A 156 15.37 -1.30 5.02
CA PHE A 156 16.41 -1.19 4.01
C PHE A 156 15.89 -0.48 2.75
N LEU A 157 14.75 -0.91 2.21
CA LEU A 157 14.17 -0.31 1.02
C LEU A 157 13.92 1.18 1.20
N GLN A 158 13.39 1.59 2.36
CA GLN A 158 13.20 3.00 2.67
C GLN A 158 14.53 3.77 2.67
N SER A 159 15.55 3.25 3.38
CA SER A 159 16.86 3.88 3.47
C SER A 159 17.54 4.02 2.11
N GLU A 160 17.39 3.00 1.25
CA GLU A 160 17.93 2.97 -0.10
C GLU A 160 17.24 3.99 -1.01
N ILE A 161 15.91 4.14 -0.92
CA ILE A 161 15.16 5.15 -1.68
C ILE A 161 15.60 6.56 -1.28
N GLU A 162 15.70 6.84 0.02
CA GLU A 162 16.17 8.12 0.55
C GLU A 162 17.62 8.42 0.15
N GLN A 163 18.49 7.41 0.08
CA GLN A 163 19.86 7.55 -0.41
C GLN A 163 19.87 7.99 -1.89
N ARG A 164 19.07 7.33 -2.74
CA ARG A 164 18.95 7.66 -4.17
C ARG A 164 18.39 9.06 -4.40
N GLU A 165 17.44 9.49 -3.59
CA GLU A 165 16.84 10.83 -3.66
C GLU A 165 17.83 11.94 -3.30
N ARG A 166 18.62 11.74 -2.23
CA ARG A 166 19.72 12.64 -1.89
C ARG A 166 20.78 12.69 -2.99
N GLY A 167 21.08 11.54 -3.59
CA GLY A 167 21.95 11.42 -4.75
C GLY A 167 21.48 12.29 -5.93
N GLN A 168 20.24 12.12 -6.38
CA GLN A 168 19.67 12.89 -7.50
C GLN A 168 19.61 14.39 -7.23
N THR A 169 19.24 14.80 -6.01
CA THR A 169 19.19 16.21 -5.63
C THR A 169 20.56 16.87 -5.74
N ARG A 170 21.63 16.15 -5.35
CA ARG A 170 23.01 16.61 -5.52
C ARG A 170 23.40 16.71 -6.99
N THR A 171 23.09 15.71 -7.82
CA THR A 171 23.40 15.75 -9.25
C THR A 171 22.67 16.88 -9.98
N GLY A 172 21.40 17.13 -9.62
CA GLY A 172 20.60 18.23 -10.17
C GLY A 172 21.19 19.61 -9.85
N LYS A 173 21.62 19.83 -8.60
CA LYS A 173 22.30 21.06 -8.18
C LYS A 173 23.62 21.27 -8.93
N VAL A 174 24.45 20.22 -9.06
CA VAL A 174 25.73 20.30 -9.80
C VAL A 174 25.50 20.61 -11.29
N ALA A 175 24.50 19.98 -11.91
CA ALA A 175 24.15 20.24 -13.31
C ALA A 175 23.67 21.70 -13.53
N ALA A 176 22.89 22.25 -12.59
CA ALA A 176 22.43 23.64 -12.64
C ALA A 176 23.59 24.63 -12.51
N VAL A 177 24.51 24.39 -11.57
CA VAL A 177 25.73 25.21 -11.39
C VAL A 177 26.60 25.17 -12.65
N ARG A 178 26.80 23.98 -13.24
CA ARG A 178 27.57 23.81 -14.48
C ARG A 178 26.93 24.56 -15.65
N LYS A 179 25.61 24.47 -15.83
CA LYS A 179 24.88 25.22 -16.87
C LYS A 179 25.03 26.73 -16.70
N HIS A 180 24.93 27.23 -15.46
CA HIS A 180 25.10 28.65 -15.15
C HIS A 180 26.52 29.12 -15.45
N ALA A 181 27.54 28.36 -15.04
CA ALA A 181 28.94 28.69 -15.34
C ALA A 181 29.24 28.74 -16.84
N VAL A 182 28.71 27.78 -17.63
CA VAL A 182 28.85 27.77 -19.09
C VAL A 182 28.17 28.98 -19.73
N ALA A 183 26.96 29.35 -19.29
CA ALA A 183 26.26 30.53 -19.79
C ALA A 183 27.06 31.83 -19.53
N LEU A 184 27.68 31.97 -18.36
CA LEU A 184 28.52 33.12 -18.02
C LEU A 184 29.80 33.21 -18.86
N LEU A 185 30.38 32.07 -19.26
CA LEU A 185 31.56 32.05 -20.13
C LEU A 185 31.24 32.49 -21.56
N HIS A 186 30.09 32.07 -22.11
CA HIS A 186 29.64 32.52 -23.43
C HIS A 186 29.31 34.02 -23.48
N LEU A 187 28.82 34.61 -22.38
CA LEU A 187 28.57 36.05 -22.28
C LEU A 187 29.86 36.89 -22.21
N LYS A 188 30.98 36.32 -21.75
CA LYS A 188 32.27 37.01 -21.63
C LYS A 188 33.17 36.88 -22.86
N GLY A 189 32.94 35.90 -23.74
CA GLY A 189 33.75 35.65 -24.95
C GLY A 189 33.24 36.33 -26.23
N GLY A 190 32.18 37.15 -26.16
CA GLY A 190 31.57 37.85 -27.29
C GLY A 190 31.95 39.32 -27.43
N LYS A 191 33.18 39.70 -27.08
CA LYS A 191 33.74 41.05 -27.34
C LYS A 191 35.05 40.94 -28.10
#